data_AF-A0A5N6MAM0-F1
#
_entry.id   AF-A0A5N6MAM0-F1
#
_cell.length_a   1.000
_cell.length_b   1.000
_cell.length_c   1.000
_cell.angle_alpha   90.00
_cell.angle_beta   90.00
_cell.angle_gamma   90.00
#
_symmetry.space_group_name_H-M   'P 1'
#
loop_
_entity.id
_entity.type
_entity.pdbx_description
1 polymer ?
#
loop_
_entity_poly.entity_id
_entity_poly.type
_entity_poly.pdbx_seq_one_letter_code
_entity_poly.pdbx_strand_id
1 'polypeptide(L)'
;MKNMQSISIFAHGFLLVMLIFSHPSSTQAQEVEDEREFDYVIGGPIGPEKWGEIKEEWSLCSTGKMQSPIDMSNPRVERVVNPYTLNRNHKPSYATLKNRGHDISLQWEGDAGSILINNTEYALKQAHWHSPSEHTINGRSYDLEIHLVHMSNDSKIAVMAVLYTLGIRDSFLSMLEANISSMINQKGQSVYSGIINPRDIQTSRWLYYRYIGSLTVPPCTEQVVWMISRVIRTVSKSQVKLLREAVNDYAENNARPIQRDRCK
;
A
#
# COMPACT_ATOMS: atom_id res chain seq x y z
N MET A 1 3.90 -27.51 77.95
CA MET A 1 4.87 -26.64 78.64
C MET A 1 6.02 -26.31 77.70
N LYS A 2 6.21 -25.02 77.41
CA LYS A 2 7.44 -24.33 76.92
C LYS A 2 7.94 -24.69 75.50
N ASN A 3 7.75 -23.75 74.57
CA ASN A 3 8.77 -22.83 73.98
C ASN A 3 9.36 -23.43 72.69
N MET A 4 9.00 -22.97 71.48
CA MET A 4 9.33 -21.68 70.84
C MET A 4 10.83 -21.50 70.59
N GLN A 5 11.29 -21.78 69.37
CA GLN A 5 12.42 -21.10 68.74
C GLN A 5 12.19 -20.90 67.22
N SER A 6 12.02 -19.61 66.91
CA SER A 6 12.27 -18.84 65.69
C SER A 6 12.68 -19.58 64.39
N ILE A 7 11.85 -19.44 63.35
CA ILE A 7 12.25 -19.63 61.95
C ILE A 7 12.64 -18.25 61.41
N SER A 8 13.92 -18.10 61.04
CA SER A 8 14.46 -16.90 60.42
C SER A 8 13.96 -16.76 58.98
N ILE A 9 13.38 -15.60 58.66
CA ILE A 9 12.89 -15.22 57.34
C ILE A 9 14.09 -14.72 56.52
N PHE A 10 14.50 -15.45 55.49
CA PHE A 10 15.38 -14.94 54.43
C PHE A 10 14.53 -14.62 53.19
N ALA A 11 14.03 -13.39 53.11
CA ALA A 11 13.43 -12.86 51.90
C ALA A 11 14.55 -12.51 50.90
N HIS A 12 14.79 -13.38 49.92
CA HIS A 12 15.61 -13.04 48.76
C HIS A 12 14.76 -12.22 47.79
N GLY A 13 14.90 -10.89 47.86
CA GLY A 13 14.32 -9.98 46.88
C GLY A 13 14.97 -10.18 45.51
N PHE A 14 14.25 -10.77 44.57
CA PHE A 14 14.63 -10.78 43.16
C PHE A 14 14.31 -9.40 42.58
N LEU A 15 15.34 -8.56 42.42
CA LEU A 15 15.22 -7.31 41.67
C LEU A 15 15.23 -7.66 40.18
N LEU A 16 14.03 -7.81 39.59
CA LEU A 16 13.90 -8.03 38.15
C LEU A 16 14.17 -6.70 37.44
N VAL A 17 15.41 -6.49 37.00
CA VAL A 17 15.75 -5.38 36.11
C VAL A 17 15.09 -5.67 34.76
N MET A 18 13.92 -5.07 34.53
CA MET A 18 13.31 -4.99 33.20
C MET A 18 14.23 -4.14 32.32
N LEU A 19 15.14 -4.81 31.60
CA LEU A 19 15.82 -4.24 30.45
C LEU A 19 14.75 -3.91 29.40
N ILE A 20 14.31 -2.66 29.38
CA ILE A 20 13.54 -2.12 28.27
C ILE A 20 14.48 -2.11 27.07
N PHE A 21 14.42 -3.16 26.26
CA PHE A 21 14.98 -3.13 24.92
C PHE A 21 14.18 -2.13 24.11
N SER A 22 14.62 -0.87 24.11
CA SER A 22 14.25 0.09 23.08
C SER A 22 14.90 -0.40 21.79
N HIS A 23 14.19 -1.26 21.06
CA HIS A 23 14.56 -1.56 19.69
C HIS A 23 14.44 -0.26 18.88
N PRO A 24 15.51 0.21 18.22
CA PRO A 24 15.37 1.28 17.26
C PRO A 24 14.44 0.76 16.15
N SER A 25 13.26 1.34 16.01
CA SER A 25 12.42 1.13 14.84
C SER A 25 13.26 1.50 13.63
N SER A 26 13.65 0.49 12.86
CA SER A 26 14.22 0.68 11.53
C SER A 26 13.32 1.65 10.78
N THR A 27 13.85 2.80 10.37
CA THR A 27 13.20 3.74 9.46
C THR A 27 13.14 3.12 8.07
N GLN A 28 12.37 2.05 7.95
CA GLN A 28 12.15 1.37 6.69
C GLN A 28 11.11 2.18 5.91
N ALA A 29 11.40 2.49 4.64
CA ALA A 29 10.50 3.19 3.74
C ALA A 29 9.32 2.27 3.33
N GLN A 30 8.48 1.92 4.28
CA GLN A 30 7.25 1.17 4.06
C GLN A 30 6.07 2.11 4.27
N GLU A 31 4.98 1.86 3.54
CA GLU A 31 3.70 2.51 3.79
C GLU A 31 3.29 2.33 5.26
N VAL A 32 2.67 3.35 5.82
CA VAL A 32 2.18 3.30 7.21
C VAL A 32 1.10 2.22 7.33
N GLU A 33 1.26 1.31 8.30
CA GLU A 33 0.35 0.17 8.54
C GLU A 33 -0.80 0.48 9.53
N ASP A 34 -0.75 1.59 10.28
CA ASP A 34 -1.76 2.02 11.26
C ASP A 34 -2.19 3.48 11.01
N GLU A 35 -3.50 3.72 11.00
CA GLU A 35 -4.12 4.88 10.34
C GLU A 35 -4.80 5.86 11.26
N ARG A 36 -4.57 5.76 12.56
CA ARG A 36 -5.15 6.73 13.49
C ARG A 36 -4.55 8.14 13.36
N GLU A 37 -3.61 8.31 12.42
CA GLU A 37 -2.72 9.46 12.36
C GLU A 37 -2.89 10.30 11.08
N PHE A 38 -3.63 9.85 10.06
CA PHE A 38 -3.95 10.63 8.87
C PHE A 38 -5.31 10.24 8.24
N ASP A 39 -5.90 11.12 7.45
CA ASP A 39 -7.12 10.84 6.66
C ASP A 39 -7.03 11.39 5.22
N TYR A 40 -8.10 11.21 4.43
CA TYR A 40 -8.23 11.73 3.06
C TYR A 40 -9.18 12.93 2.94
N VAL A 41 -9.58 13.54 4.06
CA VAL A 41 -10.53 14.66 4.06
C VAL A 41 -9.84 15.93 3.59
N ILE A 42 -10.21 16.40 2.39
CA ILE A 42 -9.66 17.65 1.82
C ILE A 42 -9.97 18.85 2.74
N GLY A 43 -8.95 19.65 3.05
CA GLY A 43 -9.04 20.78 3.97
C GLY A 43 -9.12 20.39 5.47
N GLY A 44 -9.14 19.09 5.78
CA GLY A 44 -9.14 18.58 7.15
C GLY A 44 -7.80 18.84 7.89
N PRO A 45 -7.78 18.75 9.23
CA PRO A 45 -6.58 18.98 10.03
C PRO A 45 -5.49 17.92 9.82
N ILE A 46 -5.87 16.71 9.44
CA ILE A 46 -4.97 15.56 9.17
C ILE A 46 -5.14 15.01 7.74
N GLY A 47 -5.68 15.84 6.85
CA GLY A 47 -5.92 15.49 5.44
C GLY A 47 -4.69 15.66 4.54
N PRO A 48 -4.80 15.30 3.25
CA PRO A 48 -3.64 15.16 2.35
C PRO A 48 -2.77 16.40 2.18
N GLU A 49 -3.34 17.59 2.30
CA GLU A 49 -2.61 18.87 2.21
C GLU A 49 -1.70 19.13 3.41
N LYS A 50 -1.99 18.48 4.54
CA LYS A 50 -1.32 18.68 5.83
C LYS A 50 -0.52 17.47 6.31
N TRP A 51 -0.51 16.35 5.58
CA TRP A 51 0.20 15.14 6.02
C TRP A 51 1.65 15.40 6.45
N GLY A 52 2.40 16.24 5.72
CA GLY A 52 3.78 16.56 6.08
C GLY A 52 3.96 17.52 7.27
N GLU A 53 2.86 18.04 7.82
CA GLU A 53 2.84 18.86 9.04
C GLU A 53 2.48 18.03 10.29
N ILE A 54 1.96 16.81 10.11
CA ILE A 54 1.52 15.96 11.22
C ILE A 54 2.72 15.40 11.99
N LYS A 55 3.77 14.97 11.27
CA LYS A 55 4.99 14.39 11.84
C LYS A 55 6.23 14.77 11.05
N GLU A 56 7.37 14.84 11.74
CA GLU A 56 8.65 15.18 11.12
C GLU A 56 9.06 14.16 10.03
N GLU A 57 8.86 12.87 10.30
CA GLU A 57 9.14 11.79 9.35
C GLU A 57 8.25 11.82 8.09
N TRP A 58 7.15 12.59 8.09
CA TRP A 58 6.24 12.74 6.95
C TRP A 58 6.50 14.01 6.15
N SER A 59 7.51 14.80 6.50
CA SER A 59 7.84 16.09 5.88
C SER A 59 7.97 16.05 4.35
N LEU A 60 8.34 14.91 3.76
CA LEU A 60 8.39 14.72 2.31
C LEU A 60 7.01 14.85 1.64
N CYS A 61 5.92 14.57 2.34
CA CYS A 61 4.57 14.79 1.83
C CYS A 61 4.32 16.26 1.47
N SER A 62 5.00 17.20 2.13
CA SER A 62 4.88 18.65 1.89
C SER A 62 6.07 19.25 1.13
N THR A 63 7.27 18.70 1.31
CA THR A 63 8.54 19.26 0.79
C THR A 63 9.10 18.52 -0.42
N GLY A 64 8.61 17.32 -0.70
CA GLY A 64 9.01 16.51 -1.85
C GLY A 64 8.81 17.22 -3.18
N LYS A 65 9.67 16.89 -4.15
CA LYS A 65 9.69 17.46 -5.51
C LYS A 65 9.28 16.47 -6.59
N MET A 66 9.30 15.18 -6.27
CA MET A 66 8.94 14.05 -7.14
C MET A 66 7.77 13.26 -6.52
N GLN A 67 6.73 13.97 -6.09
CA GLN A 67 5.58 13.37 -5.44
C GLN A 67 4.63 12.69 -6.45
N SER A 68 3.93 11.68 -5.95
CA SER A 68 2.86 10.93 -6.62
C SER A 68 1.53 11.09 -5.87
N PRO A 69 0.37 10.93 -6.54
CA PRO A 69 0.19 10.59 -7.95
C PRO A 69 0.36 11.79 -8.89
N ILE A 70 0.51 11.54 -10.20
CA ILE A 70 0.56 12.58 -11.25
C ILE A 70 -0.34 12.21 -12.44
N ASP A 71 -0.64 13.19 -13.30
CA ASP A 71 -1.28 12.90 -14.59
C ASP A 71 -0.26 12.29 -15.58
N MET A 72 -0.69 11.32 -16.38
CA MET A 72 0.17 10.65 -17.37
C MET A 72 0.57 11.54 -18.57
N SER A 73 0.07 12.78 -18.66
CA SER A 73 0.54 13.82 -19.58
C SER A 73 1.72 14.62 -19.02
N ASN A 74 2.13 14.37 -17.77
CA ASN A 74 3.26 15.05 -17.15
C ASN A 74 4.57 14.81 -17.95
N PRO A 75 5.41 15.84 -18.18
CA PRO A 75 6.65 15.71 -18.97
C PRO A 75 7.65 14.67 -18.46
N ARG A 76 7.62 14.31 -17.17
CA ARG A 76 8.47 13.27 -16.57
C ARG A 76 8.03 11.85 -16.90
N VAL A 77 6.87 11.68 -17.53
CA VAL A 77 6.29 10.39 -17.86
C VAL A 77 6.80 9.89 -19.20
N GLU A 78 7.47 8.74 -19.18
CA GLU A 78 7.88 7.99 -20.36
C GLU A 78 6.77 7.02 -20.80
N ARG A 79 6.52 6.92 -22.11
CA ARG A 79 5.60 5.92 -22.67
C ARG A 79 6.38 4.70 -23.16
N VAL A 80 6.30 3.60 -22.43
CA VAL A 80 6.92 2.33 -22.83
C VAL A 80 5.99 1.56 -23.76
N VAL A 81 6.44 1.37 -25.00
CA VAL A 81 5.64 0.75 -26.09
C VAL A 81 6.04 -0.69 -26.41
N ASN A 82 7.19 -1.15 -25.92
CA ASN A 82 7.61 -2.54 -26.06
C ASN A 82 7.11 -3.35 -24.85
N PRO A 83 6.14 -4.28 -25.03
CA PRO A 83 5.55 -5.01 -23.92
C PRO A 83 6.50 -6.03 -23.28
N TYR A 84 7.66 -6.30 -23.89
CA TYR A 84 8.67 -7.23 -23.39
C TYR A 84 9.80 -6.54 -22.62
N THR A 85 9.75 -5.21 -22.48
CA THR A 85 10.76 -4.45 -21.72
C THR A 85 10.77 -4.83 -20.24
N LEU A 86 9.62 -5.21 -19.68
CA LEU A 86 9.51 -5.59 -18.27
C LEU A 86 9.52 -7.12 -18.14
N ASN A 87 10.60 -7.65 -17.58
CA ASN A 87 10.64 -9.06 -17.19
C ASN A 87 9.85 -9.22 -15.87
N ARG A 88 8.80 -10.04 -15.93
CA ARG A 88 7.89 -10.34 -14.82
C ARG A 88 7.90 -11.83 -14.57
N ASN A 89 8.23 -12.23 -13.35
CA ASN A 89 8.26 -13.62 -12.92
C ASN A 89 7.31 -13.86 -11.74
N HIS A 90 6.14 -13.21 -11.73
CA HIS A 90 5.12 -13.44 -10.71
C HIS A 90 4.69 -14.91 -10.68
N LYS A 91 4.32 -15.45 -9.52
CA LYS A 91 3.85 -16.84 -9.39
C LYS A 91 2.82 -16.96 -8.26
N PRO A 92 1.94 -17.98 -8.29
CA PRO A 92 0.99 -18.22 -7.21
C PRO A 92 1.70 -18.40 -5.87
N SER A 93 1.19 -17.76 -4.83
CA SER A 93 1.74 -17.84 -3.47
C SER A 93 0.62 -17.59 -2.46
N TYR A 94 0.86 -17.98 -1.20
CA TYR A 94 -0.06 -17.74 -0.11
C TYR A 94 -0.21 -16.26 0.17
N ALA A 95 -1.45 -15.81 0.36
CA ALA A 95 -1.77 -14.42 0.60
C ALA A 95 -2.82 -14.24 1.69
N THR A 96 -2.68 -13.15 2.43
CA THR A 96 -3.60 -12.71 3.46
C THR A 96 -4.17 -11.35 3.06
N LEU A 97 -5.50 -11.26 3.08
CA LEU A 97 -6.20 -10.00 2.87
C LEU A 97 -6.30 -9.29 4.22
N LYS A 98 -6.04 -7.99 4.24
CA LYS A 98 -6.00 -7.15 5.44
C LYS A 98 -6.78 -5.87 5.18
N ASN A 99 -7.66 -5.53 6.12
CA ASN A 99 -8.24 -4.19 6.19
C ASN A 99 -7.28 -3.32 7.00
N ARG A 100 -6.51 -2.46 6.33
CA ARG A 100 -5.61 -1.52 7.03
C ARG A 100 -6.43 -0.40 7.70
N GLY A 101 -7.60 -0.09 7.11
CA GLY A 101 -8.52 0.98 7.48
C GLY A 101 -8.69 2.04 6.37
N HIS A 102 -7.67 2.24 5.54
CA HIS A 102 -7.49 3.29 4.54
C HIS A 102 -7.53 2.67 3.17
N ASP A 103 -7.23 1.38 3.11
CA ASP A 103 -7.46 0.51 1.99
C ASP A 103 -7.66 -0.93 2.46
N ILE A 104 -8.00 -1.76 1.48
CA ILE A 104 -7.87 -3.20 1.58
C ILE A 104 -6.55 -3.57 0.93
N SER A 105 -5.73 -4.35 1.63
CA SER A 105 -4.42 -4.80 1.16
C SER A 105 -4.39 -6.32 1.09
N LEU A 106 -3.93 -6.88 -0.02
CA LEU A 106 -3.59 -8.29 -0.18
C LEU A 106 -2.08 -8.45 -0.05
N GLN A 107 -1.63 -9.12 1.00
CA GLN A 107 -0.20 -9.32 1.31
C GLN A 107 0.21 -10.75 0.99
N TRP A 108 1.26 -10.92 0.19
CA TRP A 108 1.82 -12.25 -0.07
C TRP A 108 2.86 -12.62 0.99
N GLU A 109 2.64 -13.74 1.66
CA GLU A 109 3.49 -14.22 2.76
C GLU A 109 4.68 -15.04 2.24
N GLY A 110 4.49 -15.72 1.11
CA GLY A 110 5.53 -16.48 0.41
C GLY A 110 6.07 -15.73 -0.82
N ASP A 111 6.95 -16.40 -1.56
CA ASP A 111 7.50 -15.87 -2.81
C ASP A 111 6.44 -15.81 -3.93
N ALA A 112 5.85 -14.63 -4.11
CA ALA A 112 4.90 -14.33 -5.19
C ALA A 112 5.60 -13.93 -6.51
N GLY A 113 6.92 -14.09 -6.58
CA GLY A 113 7.76 -13.69 -7.70
C GLY A 113 8.11 -12.21 -7.69
N SER A 114 8.64 -11.75 -8.82
CA SER A 114 9.31 -10.45 -8.90
C SER A 114 9.18 -9.80 -10.26
N ILE A 115 9.65 -8.55 -10.33
CA ILE A 115 9.95 -7.85 -11.57
C ILE A 115 11.44 -7.50 -11.61
N LEU A 116 12.02 -7.42 -12.81
CA LEU A 116 13.40 -7.03 -13.02
C LEU A 116 13.48 -5.67 -13.73
N ILE A 117 14.15 -4.70 -13.11
CA ILE A 117 14.36 -3.36 -13.65
C ILE A 117 15.85 -3.06 -13.58
N ASN A 118 16.51 -2.85 -14.73
CA ASN A 118 17.95 -2.56 -14.82
C ASN A 118 18.80 -3.55 -13.98
N ASN A 119 18.54 -4.86 -14.15
CA ASN A 119 19.19 -5.96 -13.41
C ASN A 119 18.98 -5.95 -11.89
N THR A 120 18.10 -5.10 -11.36
CA THR A 120 17.69 -5.12 -9.96
C THR A 120 16.35 -5.84 -9.87
N GLU A 121 16.30 -6.87 -9.03
CA GLU A 121 15.08 -7.62 -8.74
C GLU A 121 14.25 -6.90 -7.67
N TYR A 122 12.94 -6.81 -7.89
CA TYR A 122 11.98 -6.26 -6.95
C TYR A 122 10.92 -7.34 -6.69
N ALA A 123 10.95 -7.94 -5.50
CA ALA A 123 9.99 -8.97 -5.09
C ALA A 123 8.62 -8.33 -4.82
N LEU A 124 7.55 -8.94 -5.34
CA LEU A 124 6.18 -8.51 -5.04
C LEU A 124 5.88 -8.76 -3.56
N LYS A 125 5.36 -7.74 -2.88
CA LYS A 125 5.03 -7.81 -1.45
C LYS A 125 3.54 -7.75 -1.20
N GLN A 126 2.87 -6.77 -1.77
CA GLN A 126 1.46 -6.53 -1.51
C GLN A 126 0.78 -5.84 -2.69
N ALA A 127 -0.54 -5.91 -2.71
CA ALA A 127 -1.37 -5.11 -3.58
C ALA A 127 -2.50 -4.46 -2.79
N HIS A 128 -2.90 -3.25 -3.14
CA HIS A 128 -3.98 -2.54 -2.49
C HIS A 128 -4.75 -1.66 -3.47
N TRP A 129 -5.94 -1.22 -3.07
CA TRP A 129 -6.89 -0.52 -3.94
C TRP A 129 -7.19 0.89 -3.48
N HIS A 130 -7.25 1.80 -4.45
CA HIS A 130 -7.74 3.16 -4.29
C HIS A 130 -9.00 3.39 -5.13
N SER A 131 -10.01 4.04 -4.56
CA SER A 131 -11.19 4.53 -5.27
C SER A 131 -11.50 5.97 -4.86
N PRO A 132 -11.62 6.93 -5.81
CA PRO A 132 -11.33 6.80 -7.24
C PRO A 132 -9.85 6.48 -7.51
N SER A 133 -9.43 6.43 -8.78
CA SER A 133 -8.00 6.32 -9.08
C SER A 133 -7.22 7.52 -8.57
N GLU A 134 -5.98 7.28 -8.16
CA GLU A 134 -5.06 8.32 -7.75
C GLU A 134 -4.41 8.97 -8.98
N HIS A 135 -3.96 8.15 -9.93
CA HIS A 135 -3.42 8.64 -11.19
C HIS A 135 -4.55 9.05 -12.14
N THR A 136 -4.20 9.99 -13.02
CA THR A 136 -5.10 10.49 -14.08
C THR A 136 -4.43 10.33 -15.45
N ILE A 137 -5.24 10.23 -16.51
CA ILE A 137 -4.77 10.25 -17.89
C ILE A 137 -5.44 11.41 -18.62
N ASN A 138 -4.67 12.43 -19.01
CA ASN A 138 -5.19 13.64 -19.68
C ASN A 138 -6.29 14.33 -18.86
N GLY A 139 -6.12 14.42 -17.54
CA GLY A 139 -7.05 14.99 -16.58
C GLY A 139 -8.22 14.09 -16.20
N ARG A 140 -8.34 12.89 -16.79
CA ARG A 140 -9.41 11.94 -16.47
C ARG A 140 -9.03 11.05 -15.28
N SER A 141 -9.85 11.13 -14.24
CA SER A 141 -9.90 10.14 -13.16
C SER A 141 -10.64 8.88 -13.59
N TYR A 142 -10.24 7.75 -13.03
CA TYR A 142 -10.85 6.44 -13.19
C TYR A 142 -11.54 6.00 -11.91
N ASP A 143 -12.32 4.93 -11.98
CA ASP A 143 -13.26 4.54 -10.92
C ASP A 143 -12.58 3.76 -9.78
N LEU A 144 -11.47 3.09 -10.10
CA LEU A 144 -10.65 2.32 -9.17
C LEU A 144 -9.22 2.22 -9.73
N GLU A 145 -8.24 2.10 -8.84
CA GLU A 145 -6.86 1.81 -9.14
C GLU A 145 -6.34 0.73 -8.19
N ILE A 146 -5.57 -0.23 -8.70
CA ILE A 146 -4.83 -1.19 -7.87
C ILE A 146 -3.34 -0.90 -7.99
N HIS A 147 -2.64 -0.89 -6.87
CA HIS A 147 -1.18 -0.81 -6.79
C HIS A 147 -0.63 -2.17 -6.41
N LEU A 148 0.43 -2.61 -7.10
CA LEU A 148 1.21 -3.80 -6.75
C LEU A 148 2.60 -3.32 -6.36
N VAL A 149 2.89 -3.39 -5.06
CA VAL A 149 4.12 -2.86 -4.46
C VAL A 149 5.19 -3.94 -4.45
N HIS A 150 6.32 -3.62 -5.06
CA HIS A 150 7.50 -4.46 -5.12
C HIS A 150 8.67 -3.79 -4.40
N MET A 151 9.52 -4.60 -3.78
CA MET A 151 10.68 -4.13 -3.03
C MET A 151 11.93 -4.93 -3.38
N SER A 152 13.04 -4.25 -3.62
CA SER A 152 14.35 -4.89 -3.79
C SER A 152 15.01 -5.22 -2.45
N ASN A 153 16.09 -6.02 -2.47
CA ASN A 153 16.88 -6.30 -1.27
C ASN A 153 17.48 -5.04 -0.63
N ASP A 154 17.74 -4.01 -1.44
CA ASP A 154 18.24 -2.70 -0.99
C ASP A 154 17.11 -1.74 -0.58
N SER A 155 15.90 -2.25 -0.33
CA SER A 155 14.71 -1.47 0.03
C SER A 155 14.28 -0.41 -1.01
N LYS A 156 14.66 -0.57 -2.29
CA LYS A 156 14.13 0.26 -3.38
C LYS A 156 12.73 -0.22 -3.74
N ILE A 157 11.86 0.71 -4.12
CA ILE A 157 10.45 0.42 -4.36
C ILE A 157 10.10 0.60 -5.83
N ALA A 158 9.33 -0.34 -6.36
CA ALA A 158 8.69 -0.22 -7.67
C ALA A 158 7.21 -0.59 -7.54
N VAL A 159 6.33 0.24 -8.12
CA VAL A 159 4.89 0.03 -8.07
C VAL A 159 4.35 -0.13 -9.48
N MET A 160 3.64 -1.24 -9.70
CA MET A 160 2.83 -1.42 -10.89
C MET A 160 1.40 -1.02 -10.58
N ALA A 161 0.76 -0.22 -11.44
CA ALA A 161 -0.61 0.21 -11.24
C ALA A 161 -1.52 -0.21 -12.39
N VAL A 162 -2.77 -0.57 -12.08
CA VAL A 162 -3.82 -0.80 -13.09
C VAL A 162 -5.03 0.06 -12.76
N LEU A 163 -5.48 0.81 -13.77
CA LEU A 163 -6.66 1.66 -13.70
C LEU A 163 -7.89 0.88 -14.18
N TYR A 164 -9.03 1.16 -13.57
CA TYR A 164 -10.30 0.52 -13.88
C TYR A 164 -11.39 1.54 -14.17
N THR A 165 -12.27 1.22 -15.12
CA THR A 165 -13.52 1.95 -15.30
C THR A 165 -14.72 1.06 -14.98
N LEU A 166 -15.85 1.65 -14.60
CA LEU A 166 -17.08 0.91 -14.38
C LEU A 166 -17.48 0.11 -15.63
N GLY A 167 -17.78 -1.16 -15.44
CA GLY A 167 -18.17 -2.06 -16.51
C GLY A 167 -18.41 -3.48 -16.00
N ILE A 168 -17.89 -4.45 -16.74
CA ILE A 168 -17.97 -5.87 -16.36
C ILE A 168 -17.21 -6.08 -15.06
N ARG A 169 -17.78 -6.94 -14.21
CA ARG A 169 -17.20 -7.39 -12.95
C ARG A 169 -15.79 -7.94 -13.15
N ASP A 170 -14.87 -7.50 -12.31
CA ASP A 170 -13.48 -7.94 -12.33
C ASP A 170 -13.37 -9.36 -11.73
N SER A 171 -12.77 -10.28 -12.47
CA SER A 171 -12.66 -11.68 -12.06
C SER A 171 -11.71 -11.86 -10.87
N PHE A 172 -10.68 -11.03 -10.75
CA PHE A 172 -9.73 -11.11 -9.64
C PHE A 172 -10.37 -10.68 -8.34
N LEU A 173 -11.00 -9.50 -8.32
CA LEU A 173 -11.75 -9.02 -7.16
C LEU A 173 -12.87 -10.00 -6.78
N SER A 174 -13.53 -10.64 -7.75
CA SER A 174 -14.58 -11.64 -7.49
C SER A 174 -14.12 -12.77 -6.57
N MET A 175 -12.84 -13.17 -6.64
CA MET A 175 -12.29 -14.22 -5.76
C MET A 175 -12.17 -13.76 -4.30
N LEU A 176 -12.08 -12.45 -4.06
CA LEU A 176 -11.83 -11.85 -2.76
C LEU A 176 -13.10 -11.30 -2.09
N GLU A 177 -14.22 -11.19 -2.81
CA GLU A 177 -15.40 -10.46 -2.30
C GLU A 177 -15.99 -11.02 -1.01
N ALA A 178 -16.00 -12.34 -0.84
CA ALA A 178 -16.47 -12.95 0.40
C ALA A 178 -15.60 -12.51 1.59
N ASN A 179 -14.27 -12.50 1.40
CA ASN A 179 -13.31 -12.08 2.41
C ASN A 179 -13.37 -10.58 2.68
N ILE A 180 -13.56 -9.76 1.64
CA ILE A 180 -13.75 -8.30 1.81
C ILE A 180 -15.05 -8.04 2.57
N SER A 181 -16.14 -8.74 2.21
CA SER A 181 -17.45 -8.58 2.86
C SER A 181 -17.41 -8.95 4.34
N SER A 182 -16.62 -9.96 4.73
CA SER A 182 -16.48 -10.32 6.14
C SER A 182 -15.73 -9.27 6.98
N MET A 183 -14.96 -8.38 6.33
CA MET A 183 -14.21 -7.30 6.98
C MET A 183 -15.00 -6.02 7.18
N ILE A 184 -16.21 -5.91 6.61
CA ILE A 184 -17.08 -4.76 6.83
C ILE A 184 -17.36 -4.63 8.33
N ASN A 185 -17.14 -3.43 8.87
CA ASN A 185 -17.20 -3.13 10.31
C ASN A 185 -16.20 -3.89 11.21
N GLN A 186 -15.23 -4.63 10.65
CA GLN A 186 -14.21 -5.37 11.38
C GLN A 186 -12.81 -4.82 11.06
N LYS A 187 -12.52 -3.64 11.62
CA LYS A 187 -11.26 -2.90 11.39
C LYS A 187 -10.05 -3.70 11.88
N GLY A 188 -8.93 -3.62 11.16
CA GLY A 188 -7.69 -4.32 11.50
C GLY A 188 -7.76 -5.84 11.32
N GLN A 189 -8.87 -6.36 10.78
CA GLN A 189 -9.00 -7.79 10.51
C GLN A 189 -8.11 -8.21 9.36
N SER A 190 -7.53 -9.41 9.51
CA SER A 190 -6.83 -10.13 8.45
C SER A 190 -7.54 -11.45 8.19
N VAL A 191 -7.71 -11.80 6.92
CA VAL A 191 -8.34 -13.05 6.47
C VAL A 191 -7.40 -13.74 5.50
N TYR A 192 -6.95 -14.93 5.88
CA TYR A 192 -6.17 -15.79 5.02
C TYR A 192 -6.96 -16.13 3.76
N SER A 193 -6.40 -15.82 2.59
CA SER A 193 -7.07 -15.93 1.28
C SER A 193 -6.54 -17.08 0.43
N GLY A 194 -5.73 -17.97 1.01
CA GLY A 194 -5.18 -19.14 0.32
C GLY A 194 -4.12 -18.75 -0.71
N ILE A 195 -4.02 -19.55 -1.79
CA ILE A 195 -3.06 -19.32 -2.87
C ILE A 195 -3.67 -18.33 -3.87
N ILE A 196 -3.05 -17.16 -4.02
CA ILE A 196 -3.46 -16.14 -4.99
C ILE A 196 -2.37 -15.96 -6.04
N ASN A 197 -2.77 -15.95 -7.31
CA ASN A 197 -1.87 -15.73 -8.44
C ASN A 197 -1.85 -14.24 -8.86
N PRO A 198 -0.74 -13.50 -8.68
CA PRO A 198 -0.68 -12.08 -9.05
C PRO A 198 -0.87 -11.83 -10.55
N ARG A 199 -0.64 -12.85 -11.39
CA ARG A 199 -0.82 -12.74 -12.84
C ARG A 199 -2.27 -12.47 -13.23
N ASP A 200 -3.24 -12.80 -12.38
CA ASP A 200 -4.67 -12.58 -12.65
C ASP A 200 -5.07 -11.10 -12.58
N ILE A 201 -4.22 -10.26 -11.97
CA ILE A 201 -4.35 -8.79 -11.96
C ILE A 201 -3.84 -8.17 -13.26
N GLN A 202 -2.93 -8.82 -13.96
CA GLN A 202 -2.18 -8.23 -15.06
C GLN A 202 -2.54 -8.85 -16.42
N THR A 203 -2.31 -8.09 -17.48
CA THR A 203 -2.44 -8.60 -18.86
C THR A 203 -1.12 -9.17 -19.36
N SER A 204 -1.20 -10.15 -20.25
CA SER A 204 -0.03 -10.78 -20.90
C SER A 204 0.81 -9.78 -21.69
N ARG A 205 0.17 -8.79 -22.35
CA ARG A 205 0.83 -7.63 -22.97
C ARG A 205 0.81 -6.47 -21.99
N TRP A 206 1.99 -5.96 -21.63
CA TRP A 206 2.13 -4.86 -20.67
C TRP A 206 2.71 -3.62 -21.32
N LEU A 207 1.82 -2.76 -21.84
CA LEU A 207 2.17 -1.42 -22.28
C LEU A 207 1.92 -0.47 -21.12
N TYR A 208 2.88 0.39 -20.76
CA TYR A 208 2.79 1.17 -19.53
C TYR A 208 3.42 2.55 -19.68
N TYR A 209 2.97 3.46 -18.82
CA TYR A 209 3.66 4.70 -18.51
C TYR A 209 4.70 4.42 -17.42
N ARG A 210 5.86 5.08 -17.49
CA ARG A 210 6.91 4.95 -16.47
C ARG A 210 7.37 6.32 -16.00
N TYR A 211 7.51 6.49 -14.69
CA TYR A 211 8.12 7.69 -14.11
C TYR A 211 8.73 7.39 -12.74
N ILE A 212 9.54 8.31 -12.21
CA ILE A 212 10.05 8.28 -10.83
C ILE A 212 9.21 9.21 -9.97
N GLY A 213 8.65 8.67 -8.89
CA GLY A 213 7.69 9.35 -8.02
C GLY A 213 7.90 9.06 -6.54
N SER A 214 6.80 9.04 -5.79
CA SER A 214 6.78 8.74 -4.35
C SER A 214 5.74 7.68 -3.99
N LEU A 215 5.73 7.25 -2.73
CA LEU A 215 4.54 6.65 -2.13
C LEU A 215 3.39 7.68 -2.14
N THR A 216 2.16 7.21 -2.26
CA THR A 216 0.94 8.05 -2.28
C THR A 216 0.26 8.15 -0.92
N VAL A 217 0.87 7.58 0.11
CA VAL A 217 0.52 7.72 1.51
C VAL A 217 1.76 8.16 2.31
N PRO A 218 1.60 8.73 3.52
CA PRO A 218 2.74 8.99 4.40
C PRO A 218 3.61 7.74 4.60
N PRO A 219 4.94 7.87 4.67
CA PRO A 219 5.74 9.10 4.73
C PRO A 219 6.01 9.79 3.37
N CYS A 220 5.35 9.38 2.29
CA CYS A 220 5.51 9.95 0.94
C CYS A 220 6.95 9.88 0.40
N THR A 221 7.68 8.82 0.77
CA THR A 221 9.07 8.58 0.34
C THR A 221 9.19 8.61 -1.18
N GLU A 222 10.15 9.37 -1.70
CA GLU A 222 10.43 9.51 -3.14
C GLU A 222 11.30 8.36 -3.69
N GLN A 223 11.66 8.44 -4.98
CA GLN A 223 12.43 7.44 -5.72
C GLN A 223 11.69 6.12 -5.96
N VAL A 224 10.36 6.16 -5.96
CA VAL A 224 9.51 5.03 -6.34
C VAL A 224 9.46 4.93 -7.86
N VAL A 225 9.78 3.75 -8.43
CA VAL A 225 9.62 3.51 -9.87
C VAL A 225 8.16 3.13 -10.14
N TRP A 226 7.42 4.04 -10.76
CA TRP A 226 6.02 3.82 -11.11
C TRP A 226 5.87 3.26 -12.52
N MET A 227 5.00 2.26 -12.69
CA MET A 227 4.66 1.64 -13.97
C MET A 227 3.14 1.48 -14.11
N ILE A 228 2.48 2.41 -14.79
CA ILE A 228 1.00 2.47 -14.86
C ILE A 228 0.57 1.82 -16.16
N SER A 229 -0.23 0.75 -16.07
CA SER A 229 -0.78 0.07 -17.24
C SER A 229 -1.56 1.04 -18.13
N ARG A 230 -1.30 0.97 -19.44
CA ARG A 230 -2.10 1.67 -20.46
C ARG A 230 -3.39 0.94 -20.80
N VAL A 231 -3.52 -0.32 -20.38
CA VAL A 231 -4.76 -1.09 -20.51
C VAL A 231 -5.63 -0.79 -19.30
N ILE A 232 -6.78 -0.17 -19.55
CA ILE A 232 -7.81 0.09 -18.55
C ILE A 232 -8.67 -1.16 -18.41
N ARG A 233 -8.76 -1.71 -17.19
CA ARG A 233 -9.64 -2.85 -16.89
C ARG A 233 -11.04 -2.36 -16.55
N THR A 234 -11.98 -3.29 -16.40
CA THR A 234 -13.33 -2.99 -15.93
C THR A 234 -13.56 -3.54 -14.53
N VAL A 235 -14.37 -2.84 -13.76
CA VAL A 235 -14.82 -3.26 -12.42
C VAL A 235 -16.32 -3.01 -12.29
N SER A 236 -17.06 -3.83 -11.56
CA SER A 236 -18.49 -3.55 -11.34
C SER A 236 -18.69 -2.46 -10.29
N LYS A 237 -19.81 -1.73 -10.37
CA LYS A 237 -20.18 -0.75 -9.35
C LYS A 237 -20.30 -1.38 -7.95
N SER A 238 -20.78 -2.62 -7.87
CA SER A 238 -20.88 -3.36 -6.60
C SER A 238 -19.52 -3.69 -6.00
N GLN A 239 -18.50 -3.98 -6.81
CA GLN A 239 -17.13 -4.25 -6.35
C GLN A 239 -16.47 -3.00 -5.79
N VAL A 240 -16.61 -1.86 -6.49
CA VAL A 240 -16.11 -0.58 -5.99
C VAL A 240 -16.78 -0.24 -4.66
N LYS A 241 -18.11 -0.38 -4.60
CA LYS A 241 -18.88 -0.15 -3.37
C LYS A 241 -18.39 -1.03 -2.22
N LEU A 242 -18.15 -2.32 -2.48
CA LEU A 242 -17.68 -3.27 -1.47
C LEU A 242 -16.33 -2.87 -0.87
N LEU A 243 -15.38 -2.39 -1.69
CA LEU A 243 -14.09 -1.89 -1.20
C LEU A 243 -14.26 -0.64 -0.32
N ARG A 244 -15.12 0.29 -0.73
CA ARG A 244 -15.39 1.53 0.03
C ARG A 244 -16.07 1.27 1.38
N GLU A 245 -17.03 0.34 1.43
CA GLU A 245 -17.73 -0.03 2.67
C GLU A 245 -16.84 -0.80 3.65
N ALA A 246 -15.75 -1.41 3.18
CA ALA A 246 -14.85 -2.17 4.04
C ALA A 246 -13.87 -1.27 4.80
N VAL A 247 -13.52 -0.10 4.26
CA VAL A 247 -12.58 0.87 4.88
C VAL A 247 -13.29 1.85 5.80
N ASN A 248 -12.54 2.71 6.49
CA ASN A 248 -13.09 3.77 7.33
C ASN A 248 -13.86 4.81 6.50
N ASP A 249 -14.88 5.45 7.09
CA ASP A 249 -15.70 6.47 6.41
C ASP A 249 -14.87 7.59 5.75
N TYR A 250 -13.77 8.02 6.40
CA TYR A 250 -12.87 9.05 5.87
C TYR A 250 -11.97 8.57 4.73
N ALA A 251 -11.97 7.27 4.44
CA ALA A 251 -11.22 6.59 3.40
C ALA A 251 -12.13 5.98 2.33
N GLU A 252 -13.45 6.21 2.36
CA GLU A 252 -14.36 5.83 1.25
C GLU A 252 -13.89 6.42 -0.09
N ASN A 253 -13.23 7.58 -0.05
CA ASN A 253 -12.46 8.14 -1.14
C ASN A 253 -10.99 8.25 -0.73
N ASN A 254 -10.24 7.15 -0.80
CA ASN A 254 -8.85 7.04 -0.36
C ASN A 254 -7.84 7.45 -1.45
N ALA A 255 -8.16 8.44 -2.28
CA ALA A 255 -7.27 8.88 -3.35
C ALA A 255 -6.54 10.17 -2.96
N ARG A 256 -5.21 10.14 -2.87
CA ARG A 256 -4.39 11.35 -2.71
C ARG A 256 -4.58 12.24 -3.94
N PRO A 257 -4.74 13.57 -3.77
CA PRO A 257 -4.82 14.49 -4.90
C PRO A 257 -3.60 14.43 -5.82
N ILE A 258 -3.80 14.76 -7.11
CA ILE A 258 -2.72 14.89 -8.10
C ILE A 258 -1.68 15.91 -7.62
N GLN A 259 -0.43 15.49 -7.63
CA GLN A 259 0.72 16.29 -7.25
C GLN A 259 1.23 17.07 -8.47
N ARG A 260 1.60 18.33 -8.24
CA ARG A 260 2.22 19.18 -9.26
C ARG A 260 3.73 19.12 -9.11
N ASP A 261 4.44 19.16 -10.23
CA ASP A 261 5.89 19.32 -10.20
C ASP A 261 6.21 20.67 -9.54
N ARG A 262 6.92 20.62 -8.41
CA ARG A 262 7.44 21.81 -7.73
C ARG A 262 8.82 22.22 -8.25
N CYS A 263 9.24 21.66 -9.40
CA CYS A 263 10.46 22.05 -10.09
C CYS A 263 10.30 23.48 -10.63
N LYS A 264 10.80 24.46 -9.86
CA LYS A 264 11.15 25.79 -10.37
C LYS A 264 12.51 25.74 -11.05
#